data_AF-A0A2X3HB69-F1
#
_entry.id   AF-A0A2X3HB69-F1
#
_cell.length_a   1.000
_cell.length_b   1.000
_cell.length_c   1.000
_cell.angle_alpha   90.00
_cell.angle_beta   90.00
_cell.angle_gamma   90.00
#
_symmetry.space_group_name_H-M   'P 1'
#
loop_
_entity.id
_entity.type
_entity.pdbx_description
1 polymer ?
#
loop_
_entity_poly.entity_id
_entity_poly.type
_entity_poly.pdbx_seq_one_letter_code
_entity_poly.pdbx_strand_id
1 'polypeptide(L)'
;MWGYLHLISWVAIFILTVAAFIIYPKSEKNYTILAMVNRVFYILVIFSGIMMIQYSVEKGWAIAGFKILMGIVTIGVIEMLLSYRKKKKPTNLFFLLFLIAVIITVSLGFYLSGGAPLFN
;
A
#
# COMPACT_ATOMS: atom_id res chain seq x y z
N MET A 1 -3.71 -15.89 10.29
CA MET A 1 -3.69 -14.62 11.07
C MET A 1 -2.95 -13.50 10.32
N TRP A 2 -1.70 -13.69 9.92
CA TRP A 2 -0.88 -12.65 9.25
C TRP A 2 -1.46 -12.11 7.94
N GLY A 3 -2.12 -12.96 7.13
CA GLY A 3 -2.78 -12.52 5.88
C GLY A 3 -3.89 -11.49 6.08
N TYR A 4 -4.70 -11.64 7.14
CA TYR A 4 -5.74 -10.66 7.49
C TYR A 4 -5.12 -9.33 7.91
N LEU A 5 -4.09 -9.35 8.76
CA LEU A 5 -3.38 -8.14 9.18
C LEU A 5 -2.75 -7.42 7.98
N HIS A 6 -2.15 -8.16 7.06
CA HIS A 6 -1.54 -7.61 5.85
C HIS A 6 -2.60 -6.93 4.96
N LEU A 7 -3.72 -7.60 4.71
CA LEU A 7 -4.80 -7.09 3.87
C LEU A 7 -5.48 -5.88 4.50
N ILE A 8 -5.80 -5.93 5.80
CA ILE A 8 -6.37 -4.80 6.55
C ILE A 8 -5.41 -3.60 6.52
N SER A 9 -4.10 -3.83 6.66
CA SER A 9 -3.12 -2.75 6.61
C SER A 9 -3.05 -2.09 5.23
N TRP A 10 -3.12 -2.88 4.15
CA TRP A 10 -3.23 -2.34 2.78
C TRP A 10 -4.50 -1.50 2.58
N VAL A 11 -5.64 -1.98 3.08
CA VAL A 11 -6.91 -1.25 3.02
C VAL A 11 -6.83 0.05 3.82
N ALA A 12 -6.23 0.01 5.03
CA ALA A 12 -6.02 1.19 5.86
C ALA A 12 -5.15 2.22 5.15
N ILE A 13 -4.04 1.80 4.51
CA ILE A 13 -3.17 2.70 3.73
C ILE A 13 -3.96 3.36 2.60
N PHE A 14 -4.77 2.60 1.87
CA PHE A 14 -5.58 3.13 0.79
C PHE A 14 -6.55 4.20 1.29
N ILE A 15 -7.32 3.88 2.33
CA ILE A 15 -8.30 4.79 2.92
C ILE A 15 -7.63 6.04 3.47
N LEU A 16 -6.53 5.90 4.22
CA LEU A 16 -5.78 7.04 4.77
C LEU A 16 -5.21 7.94 3.67
N THR A 17 -4.70 7.36 2.59
CA THR A 17 -4.17 8.11 1.45
C THR A 17 -5.27 8.93 0.77
N VAL A 18 -6.44 8.32 0.53
CA VAL A 18 -7.60 9.01 -0.06
C VAL A 18 -8.15 10.08 0.88
N ALA A 19 -8.31 9.77 2.17
CA ALA A 19 -8.77 10.71 3.18
C ALA A 19 -7.83 11.92 3.31
N ALA A 20 -6.50 11.70 3.25
CA ALA A 20 -5.52 12.77 3.22
C ALA A 20 -5.73 13.68 2.00
N PHE A 21 -6.00 13.12 0.82
CA PHE A 21 -6.28 13.91 -0.38
C PHE A 21 -7.54 14.77 -0.27
N ILE A 22 -8.60 14.24 0.33
CA ILE A 22 -9.86 14.96 0.52
C ILE A 22 -9.72 16.09 1.56
N ILE A 23 -8.95 15.86 2.63
CA ILE A 23 -8.80 16.85 3.70
C ILE A 23 -7.78 17.94 3.38
N TYR A 24 -6.86 17.69 2.45
CA TYR A 24 -5.81 18.62 2.05
C TYR A 24 -6.31 20.06 1.78
N PRO A 25 -7.35 20.31 0.96
CA PRO A 25 -7.85 21.68 0.73
C PRO A 25 -8.48 22.32 1.97
N LYS A 26 -8.86 21.53 2.99
CA LYS A 26 -9.49 22.02 4.22
C LYS A 26 -8.48 22.33 5.33
N SER A 27 -7.43 21.53 5.46
CA SER A 27 -6.43 21.68 6.53
C SER A 27 -5.11 20.96 6.22
N GLU A 28 -4.02 21.74 6.10
CA GLU A 28 -2.66 21.21 5.94
C GLU A 28 -2.17 20.44 7.19
N LYS A 29 -2.68 20.81 8.39
CA LYS A 29 -2.36 20.13 9.65
C LYS A 29 -2.94 18.71 9.66
N ASN A 30 -4.24 18.57 9.37
CA ASN A 30 -4.90 17.26 9.35
C ASN A 30 -4.34 16.35 8.25
N TYR A 31 -4.00 16.94 7.10
CA TYR A 31 -3.29 16.26 6.04
C TYR A 31 -1.97 15.64 6.53
N THR A 32 -1.16 16.41 7.26
CA THR A 32 0.12 15.93 7.78
C THR A 32 -0.06 14.81 8.79
N ILE A 33 -1.09 14.89 9.65
CA ILE A 33 -1.41 13.82 10.61
C ILE A 33 -1.73 12.53 9.87
N LEU A 34 -2.64 12.57 8.89
CA LEU A 34 -3.01 11.37 8.12
C LEU A 34 -1.80 10.79 7.37
N ALA A 35 -0.96 11.65 6.78
CA ALA A 35 0.27 11.22 6.13
C ALA A 35 1.26 10.55 7.11
N MET A 36 1.37 11.06 8.35
CA MET A 36 2.20 10.43 9.38
C MET A 36 1.63 9.10 9.84
N VAL A 37 0.31 8.99 10.02
CA VAL A 37 -0.34 7.72 10.38
C VAL A 37 -0.13 6.68 9.28
N ASN A 38 -0.15 7.08 8.01
CA ASN A 38 0.11 6.18 6.87
C ASN A 38 1.47 5.47 6.99
N ARG A 39 2.49 6.20 7.48
CA ARG A 39 3.84 5.65 7.68
C ARG A 39 3.88 4.53 8.72
N VAL A 40 3.03 4.60 9.75
CA VAL A 40 2.91 3.52 10.75
C VAL A 40 2.35 2.26 10.09
N PHE A 41 1.35 2.40 9.22
CA PHE A 41 0.80 1.25 8.49
C PHE A 41 1.77 0.66 7.45
N TYR A 42 2.67 1.44 6.88
CA TYR A 42 3.73 0.89 6.01
C TYR A 42 4.60 -0.11 6.77
N ILE A 43 4.96 0.21 8.02
CA ILE A 43 5.76 -0.69 8.87
C ILE A 43 4.99 -1.98 9.14
N LEU A 44 3.70 -1.89 9.43
CA LEU A 44 2.83 -3.06 9.64
C LEU A 44 2.72 -3.93 8.37
N VAL A 45 2.57 -3.31 7.19
CA VAL A 45 2.54 -4.03 5.91
C VAL A 45 3.85 -4.74 5.62
N ILE A 46 4.99 -4.07 5.83
CA ILE A 46 6.32 -4.66 5.62
C ILE A 46 6.53 -5.81 6.59
N PHE A 47 6.26 -5.61 7.88
CA PHE A 47 6.46 -6.64 8.89
C PHE A 47 5.58 -7.87 8.65
N SER A 48 4.29 -7.66 8.41
CA SER A 48 3.37 -8.76 8.06
C SER A 48 3.75 -9.44 6.74
N GLY A 49 4.28 -8.68 5.77
CA GLY A 49 4.78 -9.21 4.50
C GLY A 49 6.00 -10.12 4.69
N ILE A 50 6.98 -9.72 5.50
CA ILE A 50 8.17 -10.52 5.80
C ILE A 50 7.77 -11.86 6.44
N MET A 51 6.84 -11.84 7.40
CA MET A 51 6.33 -13.06 8.03
C MET A 51 5.61 -13.99 7.04
N MET A 52 5.11 -13.46 5.92
CA MET A 52 4.43 -14.21 4.86
C MET A 52 5.35 -14.67 3.72
N ILE A 53 6.64 -14.29 3.72
CA ILE A 53 7.60 -14.68 2.67
C ILE A 53 7.74 -16.19 2.58
N GLN A 54 7.82 -16.89 3.73
CA GLN A 54 7.95 -18.35 3.80
C GLN A 54 6.89 -19.10 2.98
N TYR A 55 5.63 -18.65 3.03
CA TYR A 55 4.52 -19.24 2.26
C TYR A 55 4.56 -18.90 0.77
N SER A 56 5.21 -17.80 0.41
CA SER A 56 5.31 -17.36 -0.99
C SER A 56 6.46 -18.06 -1.72
N VAL A 57 7.54 -18.40 -0.99
CA VAL A 57 8.72 -19.10 -1.51
C VAL A 57 8.36 -20.51 -1.99
N GLU A 58 7.44 -21.20 -1.30
CA GLU A 58 6.96 -22.54 -1.69
C GLU A 58 6.27 -22.57 -3.07
N LYS A 59 5.66 -21.45 -3.50
CA LYS A 59 4.99 -21.34 -4.81
C LYS A 59 5.93 -20.89 -5.93
N GLY A 60 7.14 -20.42 -5.61
CA GLY A 60 8.15 -20.00 -6.58
C GLY A 60 8.88 -18.71 -6.21
N TRP A 61 10.22 -18.80 -6.18
CA TRP A 61 11.12 -17.69 -5.81
C TRP A 61 10.92 -16.42 -6.64
N ALA A 62 10.78 -16.55 -7.97
CA ALA A 62 10.66 -15.39 -8.86
C ALA A 62 9.37 -14.58 -8.61
N ILE A 63 8.25 -15.27 -8.38
CA ILE A 63 6.94 -14.65 -8.18
C ILE A 63 6.87 -14.01 -6.79
N ALA A 64 7.46 -14.66 -5.78
CA ALA A 64 7.58 -14.10 -4.44
C ALA A 64 8.42 -12.81 -4.43
N GLY A 65 9.58 -12.82 -5.11
CA GLY A 65 10.43 -11.62 -5.24
C GLY A 65 9.72 -10.46 -5.94
N PHE A 66 9.00 -10.74 -7.03
CA PHE A 66 8.24 -9.72 -7.75
C PHE A 66 7.13 -9.10 -6.89
N LYS A 67 6.42 -9.90 -6.07
CA LYS A 67 5.38 -9.40 -5.16
C LYS A 67 5.95 -8.44 -4.11
N ILE A 68 7.12 -8.78 -3.54
CA ILE A 68 7.79 -7.92 -2.55
C ILE A 68 8.22 -6.60 -3.21
N LEU A 69 8.83 -6.67 -4.39
CA LEU A 69 9.22 -5.48 -5.16
C LEU A 69 8.02 -4.58 -5.45
N MET A 70 6.91 -5.14 -5.92
CA MET A 70 5.67 -4.39 -6.16
C MET A 70 5.12 -3.73 -4.90
N GLY A 71 5.18 -4.41 -3.75
CA GLY A 71 4.78 -3.83 -2.46
C GLY A 71 5.63 -2.61 -2.08
N ILE A 72 6.95 -2.71 -2.22
CA ILE A 72 7.88 -1.60 -1.91
C ILE A 72 7.67 -0.44 -2.88
N VAL A 73 7.55 -0.71 -4.18
CA VAL A 73 7.28 0.31 -5.21
C VAL A 73 5.98 1.05 -4.88
N THR A 74 4.92 0.33 -4.50
CA THR A 74 3.64 0.95 -4.16
C THR A 74 3.75 1.86 -2.95
N ILE A 75 4.45 1.45 -1.89
CA ILE A 75 4.72 2.31 -0.72
C ILE A 75 5.50 3.57 -1.15
N GLY A 76 6.50 3.41 -2.02
CA GLY A 76 7.27 4.53 -2.58
C GLY A 76 6.41 5.52 -3.37
N VAL A 77 5.49 5.01 -4.21
CA VAL A 77 4.55 5.85 -4.97
C VAL A 77 3.63 6.64 -4.04
N ILE A 78 3.14 6.01 -2.96
CA ILE A 78 2.28 6.70 -1.97
C ILE A 78 3.06 7.81 -1.25
N GLU A 79 4.29 7.54 -0.81
CA GLU A 79 5.10 8.54 -0.14
C GLU A 79 5.45 9.72 -1.06
N MET A 80 5.74 9.44 -2.34
CA MET A 80 5.95 10.46 -3.36
C MET A 80 4.69 11.29 -3.59
N LEU A 81 3.53 10.63 -3.72
CA LEU A 81 2.24 11.29 -3.86
C LEU A 81 1.97 12.26 -2.71
N LEU A 82 2.13 11.79 -1.47
CA LEU A 82 1.90 12.61 -0.28
C LEU A 82 2.93 13.75 -0.15
N SER A 83 4.19 13.48 -0.47
CA SER A 83 5.25 14.50 -0.41
C SER A 83 5.06 15.59 -1.47
N TYR A 84 4.70 15.23 -2.71
CA TYR A 84 4.45 16.19 -3.78
C TYR A 84 3.23 17.06 -3.50
N ARG A 85 2.18 16.47 -2.92
CA ARG A 85 0.99 17.23 -2.51
C ARG A 85 1.33 18.25 -1.43
N LYS A 86 2.15 17.88 -0.44
CA LYS A 86 2.64 18.83 0.58
C LYS A 86 3.43 19.99 -0.03
N LYS A 87 4.20 19.72 -1.10
CA LYS A 87 4.98 20.72 -1.84
C LYS A 87 4.15 21.53 -2.85
N LYS A 88 2.81 21.41 -2.86
CA LYS A 88 1.90 22.09 -3.82
C LYS A 88 2.25 21.82 -5.29
N LYS A 89 2.94 20.70 -5.56
CA LYS A 89 3.30 20.28 -6.92
C LYS A 89 2.12 19.55 -7.57
N PRO A 90 2.03 19.53 -8.91
CA PRO A 90 1.01 18.75 -9.60
C PRO A 90 1.13 17.28 -9.24
N THR A 91 0.05 16.73 -8.67
CA THR A 91 -0.01 15.33 -8.20
C THR A 91 -0.87 14.44 -9.08
N ASN A 92 -1.47 14.95 -10.15
CA ASN A 92 -2.40 14.18 -10.99
C ASN A 92 -1.76 12.90 -11.53
N LEU A 93 -0.49 12.97 -11.97
CA LEU A 93 0.25 11.79 -12.43
C LEU A 93 0.49 10.78 -11.31
N PHE A 94 0.94 11.24 -10.14
CA PHE A 94 1.19 10.36 -8.99
C PHE A 94 -0.09 9.74 -8.44
N PHE A 95 -1.22 10.44 -8.55
CA PHE A 95 -2.51 9.93 -8.09
C PHE A 95 -3.02 8.82 -9.01
N LEU A 96 -2.84 8.99 -10.32
CA LEU A 96 -3.09 7.92 -11.30
C LEU A 96 -2.16 6.72 -11.07
N LEU A 97 -0.86 6.97 -10.88
CA LEU A 97 0.12 5.92 -10.56
C LEU A 97 -0.24 5.19 -9.26
N PHE A 98 -0.71 5.89 -8.24
CA PHE A 98 -1.17 5.30 -6.99
C PHE A 98 -2.36 4.35 -7.23
N LEU A 99 -3.37 4.79 -7.98
CA LEU A 99 -4.55 3.99 -8.28
C LEU A 99 -4.16 2.70 -9.03
N ILE A 100 -3.29 2.82 -10.04
CA ILE A 100 -2.75 1.69 -10.80
C ILE A 100 -1.92 0.75 -9.90
N ALA A 101 -1.01 1.31 -9.08
CA ALA A 101 -0.14 0.52 -8.21
C ALA A 101 -0.93 -0.28 -7.16
N VAL A 102 -1.99 0.30 -6.59
CA VAL A 102 -2.89 -0.39 -5.67
C VAL A 102 -3.63 -1.53 -6.38
N ILE A 103 -4.20 -1.28 -7.56
CA ILE A 103 -4.90 -2.31 -8.33
C ILE A 103 -3.97 -3.47 -8.65
N ILE A 104 -2.74 -3.19 -9.11
CA ILE A 104 -1.77 -4.24 -9.46
C ILE A 104 -1.35 -5.01 -8.20
N THR A 105 -1.04 -4.32 -7.10
CA THR A 105 -0.58 -4.97 -5.86
C THR A 105 -1.66 -5.84 -5.24
N VAL A 106 -2.92 -5.39 -5.25
CA VAL A 106 -4.06 -6.18 -4.80
C VAL A 106 -4.29 -7.37 -5.73
N SER A 107 -4.32 -7.16 -7.04
CA SER A 107 -4.55 -8.22 -8.03
C SER A 107 -3.47 -9.31 -7.97
N LEU A 108 -2.19 -8.93 -7.89
CA LEU A 108 -1.08 -9.85 -7.66
C LEU A 108 -1.21 -10.57 -6.32
N GLY A 109 -1.64 -9.87 -5.28
CA GLY A 109 -1.95 -10.44 -3.98
C GLY A 109 -2.97 -11.56 -4.07
N PHE A 110 -4.10 -11.32 -4.74
CA PHE A 110 -5.17 -12.30 -4.97
C PHE A 110 -4.71 -13.47 -5.84
N TYR A 111 -4.00 -13.20 -6.94
CA TYR A 111 -3.49 -14.24 -7.85
C TYR A 111 -2.54 -15.22 -7.15
N LEU A 112 -1.56 -14.71 -6.38
CA LEU A 112 -0.65 -15.58 -5.62
C LEU A 112 -1.34 -16.30 -4.46
N SER A 113 -2.27 -15.64 -3.79
CA SER A 113 -2.95 -16.22 -2.62
C SER A 113 -4.04 -17.21 -3.01
N GLY A 114 -4.43 -17.27 -4.29
CA GLY A 114 -5.53 -18.13 -4.77
C GLY A 114 -6.89 -17.74 -4.18
N GLY A 115 -7.07 -16.48 -3.76
CA GLY A 115 -8.31 -16.02 -3.12
C GLY A 115 -8.31 -16.05 -1.58
N ALA A 116 -7.34 -16.71 -0.93
CA ALA A 116 -7.27 -16.71 0.53
C ALA A 116 -6.86 -15.31 1.08
N PRO A 117 -7.56 -14.76 2.09
CA PRO A 117 -8.49 -15.45 2.99
C PRO A 117 -9.99 -15.23 2.68
N LEU A 118 -10.36 -14.57 1.58
CA LEU A 118 -11.75 -14.21 1.27
C LEU A 118 -12.54 -15.35 0.62
N PHE A 119 -11.85 -16.22 -0.11
CA PHE A 119 -12.39 -17.44 -0.70
C PHE A 119 -11.57 -18.60 -0.14
N ASN A 120 -12.08 -19.22 0.92
CA ASN A 120 -11.67 -20.53 1.43
C ASN A 120 -12.85 -21.47 1.21
#